data_AF-I1MQS6-F1
#
_entry.id   AF-I1MQS6-F1
#
_cell.length_a   1.000
_cell.length_b   1.000
_cell.length_c   1.000
_cell.angle_alpha   90.00
_cell.angle_beta   90.00
_cell.angle_gamma   90.00
#
_symmetry.space_group_name_H-M   'P 1'
#
loop_
_entity.id
_entity.type
_entity.pdbx_description
1 polymer ?
#
loop_
_entity_poly.entity_id
_entity_poly.type
_entity_poly.pdbx_seq_one_letter_code
_entity_poly.pdbx_strand_id
1 'polypeptide(L)'
;MTPLILHAGKTNKNSYKTLIAAEYAGVQVDFAPNFEMGVSNKTPEFLKINPIGKVPVLETPDGPIFESNAIARYVTRLKGDNTLYGSSLIEYAHIEQWIDFSSLEIDANIIKWYAPRVGRGPYLPPAEEAAISALKRALGALNTHLASNTYLVGHSVTLADIIMTCNLYLGFANILVKSFTSEFPHVERYFWTLVNQPNFRKIIGQVKQAEAIPPVQSAKKPSQPKESKAKAKDEPKKEANKVPEKPKEEAEEEAPKPKPKNPLDLLPPSPMILDEWKRLYSNTKTNFREVAIKGFWDMYDPEGYSLWFCDYKYNDENTVSFVTLNKVGGFLQRMDLARKYAFGKMLVIGSVPPFKVKGLWLFRGQEIPKFVIDECYDMELYEWTKVDISDEAQKERVNQMIEDYEPFEGEALLDAKCFK
;
A
#
# COMPACT_ATOMS: atom_id res chain seq x y z
N MET A 1 2.84 -10.97 -42.80
CA MET A 1 2.01 -10.65 -41.63
C MET A 1 2.14 -9.16 -41.39
N THR A 2 1.02 -8.47 -41.14
CA THR A 2 1.05 -7.10 -40.62
C THR A 2 1.91 -7.07 -39.36
N PRO A 3 2.81 -6.09 -39.19
CA PRO A 3 3.69 -6.05 -38.04
C PRO A 3 2.88 -5.88 -36.75
N LEU A 4 3.31 -6.58 -35.69
CA LEU A 4 2.76 -6.40 -34.35
C LEU A 4 3.51 -5.24 -33.69
N ILE A 5 2.80 -4.15 -33.36
CA ILE A 5 3.42 -2.93 -32.85
C ILE A 5 3.11 -2.75 -31.36
N LEU A 6 4.15 -2.68 -30.53
CA LEU A 6 4.05 -2.55 -29.08
C LEU A 6 4.31 -1.11 -28.65
N HIS A 7 3.29 -0.47 -28.08
CA HIS A 7 3.38 0.87 -27.52
C HIS A 7 3.77 0.81 -26.06
N ALA A 8 5.05 1.07 -25.77
CA ALA A 8 5.59 1.17 -24.42
C ALA A 8 6.98 1.79 -24.43
N GLY A 9 7.45 2.25 -23.26
CA GLY A 9 8.87 2.54 -23.06
C GLY A 9 9.72 1.27 -23.11
N LYS A 10 10.92 1.36 -23.71
CA LYS A 10 11.82 0.21 -23.93
C LYS A 10 12.24 -0.54 -22.66
N THR A 11 12.23 0.11 -21.51
CA THR A 11 12.64 -0.45 -20.21
C THR A 11 11.46 -0.90 -19.33
N ASN A 12 10.25 -0.99 -19.89
CA ASN A 12 9.06 -1.37 -19.15
C ASN A 12 9.03 -2.88 -18.88
N LYS A 13 9.07 -3.29 -17.59
CA LYS A 13 8.95 -4.70 -17.17
C LYS A 13 7.75 -5.43 -17.80
N ASN A 14 6.64 -4.73 -18.01
CA ASN A 14 5.41 -5.31 -18.52
C ASN A 14 5.52 -5.62 -20.03
N SER A 15 6.36 -4.89 -20.76
CA SER A 15 6.67 -5.16 -22.16
C SER A 15 7.59 -6.37 -22.33
N TYR A 16 8.46 -6.64 -21.36
CA TYR A 16 9.32 -7.82 -21.39
C TYR A 16 8.53 -9.12 -21.44
N LYS A 17 7.36 -9.19 -20.79
CA LYS A 17 6.45 -10.35 -20.87
C LYS A 17 6.13 -10.71 -22.32
N THR A 18 5.69 -9.71 -23.10
CA THR A 18 5.35 -9.86 -24.51
C THR A 18 6.56 -10.23 -25.34
N LEU A 19 7.68 -9.51 -25.18
CA LEU A 19 8.86 -9.70 -26.00
C LEU A 19 9.52 -11.06 -25.76
N ILE A 20 9.63 -11.50 -24.51
CA ILE A 20 10.19 -12.83 -24.19
C ILE A 20 9.27 -13.93 -24.70
N ALA A 21 7.95 -13.79 -24.52
CA ALA A 21 6.99 -14.74 -25.09
C ALA A 21 7.11 -14.79 -26.63
N ALA A 22 7.30 -13.65 -27.29
CA ALA A 22 7.52 -13.54 -28.72
C ALA A 22 8.79 -14.29 -29.17
N GLU A 23 9.90 -14.16 -28.42
CA GLU A 23 11.15 -14.88 -28.70
C GLU A 23 10.97 -16.40 -28.63
N TYR A 24 10.27 -16.91 -27.61
CA TYR A 24 9.97 -18.33 -27.49
C TYR A 24 8.98 -18.83 -28.56
N ALA A 25 8.00 -18.01 -28.95
CA ALA A 25 7.01 -18.35 -29.96
C ALA A 25 7.52 -18.11 -31.40
N GLY A 26 8.71 -17.53 -31.59
CA GLY A 26 9.22 -17.15 -32.91
C GLY A 26 8.37 -16.08 -33.60
N VAL A 27 7.77 -15.17 -32.83
CA VAL A 27 6.94 -14.06 -33.31
C VAL A 27 7.74 -12.77 -33.26
N GLN A 28 7.67 -11.95 -34.31
CA GLN A 28 8.28 -10.62 -34.32
C GLN A 28 7.30 -9.59 -33.75
N VAL A 29 7.76 -8.81 -32.77
CA VAL A 29 7.03 -7.69 -32.18
C VAL A 29 7.96 -6.48 -32.17
N ASP A 30 7.57 -5.41 -32.86
CA ASP A 30 8.36 -4.18 -32.96
C ASP A 30 7.79 -3.12 -32.02
N PHE A 31 8.64 -2.23 -31.48
CA PHE A 31 8.15 -1.09 -30.71
C PHE A 31 7.56 -0.02 -31.63
N ALA A 32 6.51 0.67 -31.16
CA ALA A 32 5.98 1.84 -31.83
C ALA A 32 7.08 2.91 -32.03
N PRO A 33 7.28 3.43 -33.26
CA PRO A 33 8.25 4.48 -33.49
C PRO A 33 7.85 5.74 -32.73
N ASN A 34 8.83 6.43 -32.16
CA ASN A 34 8.66 7.71 -31.46
C ASN A 34 7.69 7.69 -30.26
N PHE A 35 7.47 6.53 -29.63
CA PHE A 35 6.68 6.46 -28.40
C PHE A 35 7.40 7.14 -27.23
N GLU A 36 6.75 8.13 -26.60
CA GLU A 36 7.23 8.84 -25.42
C GLU A 36 6.28 8.63 -24.23
N MET A 37 6.78 7.99 -23.17
CA MET A 37 6.00 7.70 -21.97
C MET A 37 5.62 8.99 -21.24
N GLY A 38 4.33 9.20 -20.99
CA GLY A 38 3.77 10.41 -20.41
C GLY A 38 3.22 11.40 -21.44
N VAL A 39 3.59 11.25 -22.71
CA VAL A 39 3.14 12.10 -23.83
C VAL A 39 2.26 11.28 -24.79
N SER A 40 2.84 10.30 -25.48
CA SER A 40 2.13 9.50 -26.48
C SER A 40 0.91 8.79 -25.89
N ASN A 41 1.03 8.20 -24.69
CA ASN A 41 -0.07 7.49 -24.02
C ASN A 41 -1.13 8.39 -23.38
N LYS A 42 -1.04 9.72 -23.57
CA LYS A 42 -2.02 10.72 -23.14
C LYS A 42 -2.73 11.40 -24.31
N THR A 43 -2.30 11.12 -25.55
CA THR A 43 -2.94 11.66 -26.75
C THR A 43 -4.36 11.09 -26.94
N PRO A 44 -5.29 11.85 -27.54
CA PRO A 44 -6.63 11.34 -27.87
C PRO A 44 -6.58 10.08 -28.74
N GLU A 45 -5.61 9.96 -29.63
CA GLU A 45 -5.41 8.81 -30.52
C GLU A 45 -5.08 7.55 -29.71
N PHE A 46 -4.18 7.66 -28.74
CA PHE A 46 -3.84 6.54 -27.87
C PHE A 46 -4.99 6.15 -26.93
N LEU A 47 -5.72 7.15 -26.41
CA LEU A 47 -6.86 6.89 -25.52
C LEU A 47 -8.03 6.19 -26.24
N LYS A 48 -8.12 6.30 -27.57
CA LYS A 48 -9.08 5.50 -28.38
C LYS A 48 -8.75 4.00 -28.40
N ILE A 49 -7.46 3.64 -28.37
CA ILE A 49 -7.03 2.22 -28.37
C ILE A 49 -6.86 1.65 -26.95
N ASN A 50 -6.62 2.50 -25.95
CA ASN A 50 -6.65 2.13 -24.53
C ASN A 50 -7.21 3.27 -23.68
N PRO A 51 -8.46 3.18 -23.20
CA PRO A 51 -9.11 4.26 -22.46
C PRO A 51 -8.44 4.57 -21.11
N ILE A 52 -7.65 3.65 -20.56
CA ILE A 52 -6.93 3.85 -19.28
C ILE A 52 -5.60 4.61 -19.52
N GLY A 53 -5.11 4.69 -20.76
CA GLY A 53 -3.84 5.36 -21.10
C GLY A 53 -2.61 4.70 -20.47
N LYS A 54 -2.70 3.40 -20.14
CA LYS A 54 -1.59 2.58 -19.62
C LYS A 54 -0.83 1.91 -20.75
N VAL A 55 0.36 1.42 -20.44
CA VAL A 55 1.22 0.64 -21.36
C VAL A 55 1.67 -0.66 -20.70
N PRO A 56 1.94 -1.73 -21.47
CA PRO A 56 1.91 -1.81 -22.93
C PRO A 56 0.50 -1.86 -23.55
N VAL A 57 0.43 -1.48 -24.83
CA VAL A 57 -0.67 -1.78 -25.76
C VAL A 57 -0.07 -2.39 -27.01
N LEU A 58 -0.62 -3.50 -27.50
CA LEU A 58 -0.21 -4.13 -28.75
C LEU A 58 -1.24 -3.82 -29.84
N GLU A 59 -0.80 -3.19 -30.92
CA GLU A 59 -1.57 -3.10 -32.15
C GLU A 59 -1.38 -4.38 -32.98
N THR A 60 -2.50 -5.00 -33.33
CA THR A 60 -2.57 -6.19 -34.17
C THR A 60 -3.38 -5.86 -35.43
N PRO A 61 -3.27 -6.63 -36.52
CA PRO A 61 -4.13 -6.44 -37.69
C PRO A 61 -5.64 -6.49 -37.39
N ASP A 62 -6.07 -7.16 -36.32
CA ASP A 62 -7.48 -7.33 -35.94
C ASP A 62 -7.95 -6.31 -34.89
N GLY A 63 -7.05 -5.47 -34.38
CA GLY A 63 -7.35 -4.45 -33.37
C GLY A 63 -6.34 -4.39 -32.22
N PRO A 64 -6.47 -3.38 -31.33
CA PRO A 64 -5.56 -3.20 -30.21
C PRO A 64 -5.87 -4.14 -29.05
N ILE A 65 -4.83 -4.54 -28.32
CA ILE A 65 -4.91 -5.34 -27.09
C ILE A 65 -4.16 -4.58 -25.98
N PHE A 66 -4.84 -4.29 -24.87
CA PHE A 66 -4.22 -3.77 -23.65
C PHE A 66 -4.18 -4.86 -22.56
N GLU A 67 -3.55 -4.55 -21.43
CA GLU A 67 -3.14 -5.48 -20.36
C GLU A 67 -2.00 -6.43 -20.76
N SER A 68 -0.86 -6.31 -20.06
CA SER A 68 0.37 -7.02 -20.44
C SER A 68 0.25 -8.53 -20.47
N ASN A 69 -0.56 -9.11 -19.58
CA ASN A 69 -0.74 -10.56 -19.54
C ASN A 69 -1.65 -11.03 -20.70
N ALA A 70 -2.64 -10.23 -21.11
CA ALA A 70 -3.48 -10.53 -22.28
C ALA A 70 -2.65 -10.46 -23.57
N ILE A 71 -1.82 -9.43 -23.70
CA ILE A 71 -0.88 -9.28 -24.83
C ILE A 71 0.09 -10.47 -24.89
N ALA A 72 0.70 -10.86 -23.76
CA ALA A 72 1.62 -11.99 -23.72
C ALA A 72 0.92 -13.31 -24.11
N ARG A 73 -0.32 -13.52 -23.65
CA ARG A 73 -1.15 -14.67 -24.07
C ARG A 73 -1.42 -14.66 -25.58
N TYR A 74 -1.82 -13.51 -26.14
CA TYR A 74 -2.08 -13.37 -27.57
C TYR A 74 -0.85 -13.74 -28.41
N VAL A 75 0.31 -13.16 -28.09
CA VAL A 75 1.55 -13.41 -28.84
C VAL A 75 1.97 -14.87 -28.77
N THR A 76 1.85 -15.50 -27.59
CA THR A 76 2.12 -16.93 -27.44
C THR A 76 1.21 -17.80 -28.30
N ARG A 77 -0.05 -17.42 -28.52
CA ARG A 77 -1.01 -18.21 -29.32
C ARG A 77 -0.88 -18.02 -30.84
N LEU A 78 -0.16 -17.01 -31.32
CA LEU A 78 -0.05 -16.73 -32.75
C LEU A 78 0.64 -17.85 -33.54
N LYS A 79 1.51 -18.64 -32.89
CA LYS A 79 2.15 -19.82 -33.46
C LYS A 79 1.95 -20.99 -32.50
N GLY A 80 1.19 -22.00 -32.91
CA GLY A 80 0.72 -23.10 -32.06
C GLY A 80 1.75 -24.19 -31.75
N ASP A 81 2.99 -24.05 -32.23
CA ASP A 81 4.06 -25.05 -32.12
C ASP A 81 4.97 -24.83 -30.89
N ASN A 82 4.65 -23.89 -30.00
CA ASN A 82 5.41 -23.66 -28.78
C ASN A 82 4.78 -24.34 -27.56
N THR A 83 5.62 -24.64 -26.55
CA THR A 83 5.23 -25.36 -25.33
C THR A 83 4.79 -24.44 -24.19
N LEU A 84 4.63 -23.13 -24.43
CA LEU A 84 4.43 -22.16 -23.35
C LEU A 84 3.07 -22.27 -22.65
N TYR A 85 2.10 -22.96 -23.25
CA TYR A 85 0.79 -23.27 -22.66
C TYR A 85 0.69 -24.66 -22.01
N GLY A 86 1.81 -25.37 -21.93
CA GLY A 86 1.81 -26.77 -21.50
C GLY A 86 1.21 -27.70 -22.57
N SER A 87 1.09 -28.96 -22.20
CA SER A 87 0.72 -30.08 -23.07
C SER A 87 -0.64 -30.70 -22.73
N SER A 88 -1.23 -30.29 -21.60
CA SER A 88 -2.51 -30.81 -21.12
C SER A 88 -3.36 -29.71 -20.49
N LEU A 89 -4.66 -29.97 -20.34
CA LEU A 89 -5.58 -29.01 -19.72
C LEU A 89 -5.18 -28.68 -18.26
N ILE A 90 -4.62 -29.64 -17.52
CA ILE A 90 -4.18 -29.41 -16.15
C ILE A 90 -2.91 -28.57 -16.08
N GLU A 91 -1.96 -28.76 -17.01
CA GLU A 91 -0.79 -27.89 -17.12
C GLU A 91 -1.19 -26.48 -17.51
N TYR A 92 -2.12 -26.32 -18.47
CA TYR A 92 -2.69 -25.02 -18.81
C TYR A 92 -3.31 -24.33 -17.59
N ALA A 93 -4.12 -25.06 -16.79
CA ALA A 93 -4.73 -24.51 -15.59
C ALA A 93 -3.69 -24.07 -14.54
N HIS A 94 -2.63 -24.87 -14.33
CA HIS A 94 -1.53 -24.48 -13.45
C HIS A 94 -0.76 -23.25 -13.96
N ILE A 95 -0.59 -23.12 -15.29
CA ILE A 95 0.05 -21.94 -15.89
C ILE A 95 -0.78 -20.69 -15.59
N GLU A 96 -2.10 -20.74 -15.83
CA GLU A 96 -2.99 -19.62 -15.53
C GLU A 96 -3.01 -19.29 -14.03
N GLN A 97 -3.05 -20.31 -13.15
CA GLN A 97 -2.94 -20.15 -11.70
C GLN A 97 -1.69 -19.34 -11.30
N TRP A 98 -0.52 -19.68 -11.85
CA TRP A 98 0.71 -18.98 -11.55
C TRP A 98 0.79 -17.58 -12.16
N ILE A 99 0.14 -17.34 -13.31
CA ILE A 99 0.03 -16.00 -13.90
C ILE A 99 -0.80 -15.08 -13.00
N ASP A 100 -1.91 -15.58 -12.48
CA ASP A 100 -2.80 -14.83 -11.58
C ASP A 100 -2.14 -14.61 -10.23
N PHE A 101 -1.55 -15.64 -9.63
CA PHE A 101 -0.75 -15.53 -8.40
C PHE A 101 0.37 -14.50 -8.55
N SER A 102 1.11 -14.55 -9.66
CA SER A 102 2.17 -13.58 -9.97
C SER A 102 1.66 -12.14 -10.03
N SER A 103 0.46 -11.92 -10.55
CA SER A 103 -0.08 -10.58 -10.74
C SER A 103 -0.71 -10.02 -9.46
N LEU A 104 -1.42 -10.88 -8.71
CA LEU A 104 -2.22 -10.48 -7.55
C LEU A 104 -1.43 -10.50 -6.23
N GLU A 105 -0.53 -11.46 -6.06
CA GLU A 105 0.19 -11.68 -4.79
C GLU A 105 1.64 -11.18 -4.84
N ILE A 106 2.28 -11.18 -6.02
CA ILE A 106 3.68 -10.74 -6.18
C ILE A 106 3.75 -9.31 -6.71
N ASP A 107 3.32 -9.07 -7.95
CA ASP A 107 3.49 -7.77 -8.62
C ASP A 107 2.77 -6.64 -7.90
N ALA A 108 1.53 -6.89 -7.46
CA ALA A 108 0.74 -5.91 -6.72
C ALA A 108 1.44 -5.46 -5.43
N ASN A 109 2.03 -6.38 -4.67
CA ASN A 109 2.70 -6.06 -3.42
C ASN A 109 4.10 -5.44 -3.63
N ILE A 110 4.84 -5.88 -4.66
CA ILE A 110 6.08 -5.21 -5.11
C ILE A 110 5.79 -3.75 -5.49
N ILE A 111 4.74 -3.49 -6.27
CA ILE A 111 4.37 -2.14 -6.70
C ILE A 111 3.92 -1.29 -5.50
N LYS A 112 3.11 -1.83 -4.58
CA LYS A 112 2.67 -1.12 -3.36
C LYS A 112 3.85 -0.71 -2.47
N TRP A 113 4.90 -1.52 -2.43
CA TRP A 113 6.14 -1.18 -1.74
C TRP A 113 6.98 -0.16 -2.52
N TYR A 114 7.27 -0.44 -3.79
CA TYR A 114 8.20 0.34 -4.60
C TYR A 114 7.66 1.73 -4.99
N ALA A 115 6.42 1.81 -5.47
CA ALA A 115 5.92 3.03 -6.11
C ALA A 115 5.90 4.25 -5.17
N PRO A 116 5.46 4.16 -3.91
CA PRO A 116 5.51 5.29 -2.99
C PRO A 116 6.94 5.76 -2.67
N ARG A 117 7.90 4.83 -2.54
CA ARG A 117 9.31 5.13 -2.26
C ARG A 117 9.94 6.02 -3.34
N VAL A 118 9.56 5.80 -4.60
CA VAL A 118 10.05 6.56 -5.76
C VAL A 118 9.12 7.71 -6.18
N GLY A 119 8.22 8.15 -5.29
CA GLY A 119 7.35 9.31 -5.52
C GLY A 119 6.19 9.08 -6.50
N ARG A 120 5.86 7.81 -6.82
CA ARG A 120 4.71 7.42 -7.66
C ARG A 120 3.46 7.05 -6.85
N GLY A 121 3.36 7.59 -5.63
CA GLY A 121 2.23 7.40 -4.73
C GLY A 121 2.51 8.00 -3.35
N PRO A 122 1.49 8.19 -2.50
CA PRO A 122 1.71 8.63 -1.12
C PRO A 122 2.45 7.55 -0.33
N TYR A 123 3.53 7.94 0.35
CA TYR A 123 4.25 7.04 1.26
C TYR A 123 3.57 7.02 2.62
N LEU A 124 3.12 5.83 3.03
CA LEU A 124 2.51 5.56 4.34
C LEU A 124 3.23 4.34 4.94
N PRO A 125 4.00 4.48 6.04
CA PRO A 125 4.75 3.37 6.62
C PRO A 125 3.89 2.11 6.90
N PRO A 126 2.68 2.21 7.48
CA PRO A 126 1.84 1.02 7.71
C PRO A 126 1.43 0.30 6.42
N ALA A 127 1.21 1.05 5.33
CA ALA A 127 0.86 0.47 4.03
C ALA A 127 2.06 -0.25 3.40
N GLU A 128 3.26 0.28 3.58
CA GLU A 128 4.50 -0.40 3.17
C GLU A 128 4.74 -1.68 3.97
N GLU A 129 4.61 -1.64 5.30
CA GLU A 129 4.74 -2.82 6.16
C GLU A 129 3.75 -3.92 5.77
N ALA A 130 2.49 -3.56 5.50
CA ALA A 130 1.47 -4.49 5.03
C ALA A 130 1.83 -5.08 3.66
N ALA A 131 2.31 -4.27 2.72
CA ALA A 131 2.77 -4.74 1.40
C ALA A 131 3.96 -5.70 1.52
N ILE A 132 4.93 -5.39 2.39
CA ILE A 132 6.08 -6.25 2.68
C ILE A 132 5.63 -7.58 3.27
N SER A 133 4.74 -7.57 4.27
CA SER A 133 4.24 -8.78 4.92
C SER A 133 3.47 -9.68 3.94
N ALA A 134 2.59 -9.09 3.13
CA ALA A 134 1.87 -9.81 2.08
C ALA A 134 2.81 -10.39 1.02
N LEU A 135 3.83 -9.62 0.59
CA LEU A 135 4.84 -10.09 -0.34
C LEU A 135 5.65 -11.25 0.25
N LYS A 136 6.07 -11.18 1.51
CA LYS A 136 6.78 -12.27 2.19
C LYS A 136 5.95 -13.55 2.25
N ARG A 137 4.64 -13.45 2.54
CA ARG A 137 3.73 -14.59 2.51
C ARG A 137 3.67 -15.24 1.12
N ALA A 138 3.52 -14.42 0.07
CA ALA A 138 3.48 -14.90 -1.31
C ALA A 138 4.80 -15.53 -1.75
N LEU A 139 5.93 -14.89 -1.45
CA LEU A 139 7.26 -15.43 -1.70
C LEU A 139 7.51 -16.72 -0.91
N GLY A 140 6.97 -16.85 0.31
CA GLY A 140 7.03 -18.10 1.09
C GLY A 140 6.32 -19.24 0.38
N ALA A 141 5.09 -19.03 -0.11
CA ALA A 141 4.37 -20.04 -0.88
C ALA A 141 5.11 -20.44 -2.17
N LEU A 142 5.62 -19.44 -2.92
CA LEU A 142 6.41 -19.66 -4.13
C LEU A 142 7.72 -20.41 -3.82
N ASN A 143 8.39 -20.08 -2.72
CA ASN A 143 9.62 -20.72 -2.29
C ASN A 143 9.41 -22.20 -1.96
N THR A 144 8.29 -22.54 -1.30
CA THR A 144 7.89 -23.92 -1.01
C THR A 144 7.65 -24.70 -2.30
N HIS A 145 6.90 -24.13 -3.26
CA HIS A 145 6.67 -24.78 -4.56
C HIS A 145 7.98 -25.02 -5.32
N LEU A 146 8.87 -24.03 -5.35
CA LEU A 146 10.16 -24.09 -6.03
C LEU A 146 11.21 -24.93 -5.28
N ALA A 147 10.91 -25.49 -4.11
CA ALA A 147 11.85 -26.37 -3.41
C ALA A 147 12.11 -27.67 -4.21
N SER A 148 11.08 -28.20 -4.87
CA SER A 148 11.14 -29.45 -5.65
C SER A 148 10.97 -29.25 -7.16
N ASN A 149 10.82 -28.02 -7.64
CA ASN A 149 10.57 -27.71 -9.05
C ASN A 149 11.63 -26.74 -9.62
N THR A 150 12.04 -26.97 -10.86
CA THR A 150 12.95 -26.06 -11.59
C THR A 150 12.20 -24.89 -12.23
N TYR A 151 11.02 -25.17 -12.79
CA TYR A 151 10.09 -24.21 -13.39
C TYR A 151 8.74 -24.28 -12.65
N LEU A 152 7.82 -23.36 -12.93
CA LEU A 152 6.53 -23.34 -12.24
C LEU A 152 5.62 -24.50 -12.62
N VAL A 153 5.64 -24.91 -13.89
CA VAL A 153 4.80 -25.97 -14.43
C VAL A 153 5.63 -26.88 -15.35
N GLY A 154 5.54 -28.20 -15.12
CA GLY A 154 6.27 -29.19 -15.90
C GLY A 154 7.79 -29.08 -15.74
N HIS A 155 8.52 -29.35 -16.83
CA HIS A 155 9.99 -29.45 -16.83
C HIS A 155 10.68 -28.46 -17.79
N SER A 156 9.95 -27.45 -18.27
CA SER A 156 10.45 -26.42 -19.21
C SER A 156 9.84 -25.06 -18.91
N VAL A 157 10.43 -23.99 -19.45
CA VAL A 157 9.86 -22.64 -19.37
C VAL A 157 8.45 -22.61 -19.99
N THR A 158 7.50 -22.06 -19.24
CA THR A 158 6.13 -21.78 -19.69
C THR A 158 5.82 -20.30 -19.65
N LEU A 159 4.63 -19.89 -20.11
CA LEU A 159 4.19 -18.50 -20.00
C LEU A 159 4.11 -18.01 -18.54
N ALA A 160 3.81 -18.92 -17.60
CA ALA A 160 3.83 -18.62 -16.18
C ALA A 160 5.22 -18.16 -15.73
N ASP A 161 6.28 -18.83 -16.21
CA ASP A 161 7.64 -18.48 -15.83
C ASP A 161 8.08 -17.13 -16.37
N ILE A 162 7.70 -16.83 -17.61
CA ILE A 162 7.96 -15.54 -18.26
C ILE A 162 7.32 -14.41 -17.45
N ILE A 163 6.03 -14.55 -17.12
CA ILE A 163 5.27 -13.51 -16.40
C ILE A 163 5.75 -13.37 -14.95
N MET A 164 5.97 -14.48 -14.23
CA MET A 164 6.52 -14.48 -12.87
C MET A 164 7.87 -13.77 -12.81
N THR A 165 8.79 -14.14 -13.69
CA THR A 165 10.13 -13.56 -13.71
C THR A 165 10.08 -12.05 -14.03
N CYS A 166 9.25 -11.61 -14.97
CA CYS A 166 9.10 -10.18 -15.30
C CYS A 166 8.47 -9.37 -14.15
N ASN A 167 7.57 -9.96 -13.37
CA ASN A 167 6.99 -9.31 -12.20
C ASN A 167 7.98 -9.25 -11.03
N LEU A 168 8.72 -10.34 -10.78
CA LEU A 168 9.81 -10.37 -9.81
C LEU A 168 10.95 -9.41 -10.16
N TYR A 169 11.24 -9.21 -11.45
CA TYR A 169 12.33 -8.35 -11.93
C TYR A 169 12.25 -6.94 -11.34
N LEU A 170 11.06 -6.35 -11.21
CA LEU A 170 10.92 -5.02 -10.60
C LEU A 170 11.44 -5.02 -9.15
N GLY A 171 11.06 -6.04 -8.40
CA GLY A 171 11.51 -6.25 -7.03
C GLY A 171 13.02 -6.44 -6.96
N PHE A 172 13.54 -7.47 -7.64
CA PHE A 172 14.96 -7.81 -7.64
C PHE A 172 15.85 -6.65 -8.09
N ALA A 173 15.45 -5.89 -9.10
CA ALA A 173 16.25 -4.78 -9.62
C ALA A 173 16.17 -3.50 -8.76
N ASN A 174 15.18 -3.36 -7.86
CA ASN A 174 14.95 -2.06 -7.19
C ASN A 174 14.80 -2.10 -5.66
N ILE A 175 14.22 -3.14 -5.06
CA ILE A 175 13.86 -3.13 -3.62
C ILE A 175 14.18 -4.42 -2.87
N LEU A 176 14.30 -5.56 -3.56
CA LEU A 176 14.58 -6.85 -2.94
C LEU A 176 16.09 -7.03 -2.77
N VAL A 177 16.61 -6.40 -1.71
CA VAL A 177 18.02 -6.52 -1.30
C VAL A 177 18.37 -7.94 -0.86
N LYS A 178 19.66 -8.28 -0.86
CA LYS A 178 20.12 -9.64 -0.55
C LYS A 178 19.65 -10.18 0.81
N SER A 179 19.61 -9.33 1.84
CA SER A 179 19.10 -9.71 3.17
C SER A 179 17.62 -10.05 3.18
N PHE A 180 16.84 -9.51 2.24
CA PHE A 180 15.43 -9.85 2.07
C PHE A 180 15.29 -11.15 1.27
N THR A 181 16.01 -11.31 0.16
CA THR A 181 15.87 -12.50 -0.70
C THR A 181 16.49 -13.75 -0.08
N SER A 182 17.41 -13.62 0.88
CA SER A 182 17.98 -14.76 1.60
C SER A 182 16.95 -15.58 2.39
N GLU A 183 15.78 -15.01 2.71
CA GLU A 183 14.65 -15.73 3.31
C GLU A 183 13.96 -16.68 2.31
N PHE A 184 14.20 -16.52 1.00
CA PHE A 184 13.52 -17.25 -0.08
C PHE A 184 14.52 -17.82 -1.11
N PRO A 185 15.42 -18.75 -0.70
CA PRO A 185 16.53 -19.21 -1.53
C PRO A 185 16.10 -19.89 -2.83
N HIS A 186 14.97 -20.59 -2.85
CA HIS A 186 14.46 -21.25 -4.07
C HIS A 186 13.87 -20.26 -5.06
N VAL A 187 13.27 -19.17 -4.57
CA VAL A 187 12.84 -18.05 -5.42
C VAL A 187 14.04 -17.34 -6.02
N GLU A 188 15.09 -17.12 -5.23
CA GLU A 188 16.34 -16.52 -5.73
C GLU A 188 16.99 -17.42 -6.80
N ARG A 189 17.12 -18.72 -6.53
CA ARG A 189 17.61 -19.69 -7.53
C ARG A 189 16.79 -19.65 -8.81
N TYR A 190 15.47 -19.64 -8.68
CA TYR A 190 14.55 -19.61 -9.81
C TYR A 190 14.72 -18.34 -10.63
N PHE A 191 14.66 -17.17 -9.99
CA PHE A 191 14.80 -15.89 -10.67
C PHE A 191 16.11 -15.81 -11.47
N TRP A 192 17.24 -16.15 -10.85
CA TRP A 192 18.54 -16.14 -11.53
C TRP A 192 18.65 -17.20 -12.63
N THR A 193 18.01 -18.36 -12.48
CA THR A 193 17.95 -19.37 -13.54
C THR A 193 17.24 -18.81 -14.77
N LEU A 194 16.10 -18.14 -14.60
CA LEU A 194 15.27 -17.66 -15.70
C LEU A 194 15.88 -16.43 -16.39
N VAL A 195 16.31 -15.40 -15.64
CA VAL A 195 16.87 -14.18 -16.26
C VAL A 195 18.18 -14.42 -17.03
N ASN A 196 18.87 -15.53 -16.74
CA ASN A 196 20.09 -15.92 -17.45
C ASN A 196 19.84 -16.85 -18.65
N GLN A 197 18.61 -17.29 -18.92
CA GLN A 197 18.27 -17.99 -20.16
C GLN A 197 18.47 -17.06 -21.38
N PRO A 198 18.87 -17.59 -22.55
CA PRO A 198 19.17 -16.77 -23.74
C PRO A 198 18.05 -15.80 -24.14
N ASN A 199 16.80 -16.26 -24.18
CA ASN A 199 15.64 -15.44 -24.57
C ASN A 199 15.36 -14.32 -23.55
N PHE A 200 15.50 -14.59 -22.25
CA PHE A 200 15.33 -13.59 -21.21
C PHE A 200 16.45 -12.55 -21.26
N ARG A 201 17.71 -12.99 -21.32
CA ARG A 201 18.88 -12.12 -21.37
C ARG A 201 18.90 -11.23 -22.62
N LYS A 202 18.41 -11.73 -23.76
CA LYS A 202 18.26 -10.94 -25.00
C LYS A 202 17.35 -9.73 -24.81
N ILE A 203 16.26 -9.87 -24.05
CA ILE A 203 15.25 -8.82 -23.87
C ILE A 203 15.54 -7.93 -22.65
N ILE A 204 15.84 -8.54 -21.50
CA ILE A 204 16.04 -7.82 -20.22
C ILE A 204 17.46 -7.24 -20.13
N GLY A 205 18.44 -7.87 -20.77
CA GLY A 205 19.85 -7.58 -20.58
C GLY A 205 20.42 -8.21 -19.31
N GLN A 206 21.55 -7.67 -18.84
CA GLN A 206 22.17 -8.13 -17.60
C GLN A 206 21.43 -7.55 -16.39
N VAL A 207 20.88 -8.43 -15.54
CA VAL A 207 20.18 -8.04 -14.31
C VAL A 207 21.17 -7.92 -13.16
N LYS A 208 21.01 -6.86 -12.35
CA LYS A 208 21.69 -6.68 -11.06
C LYS A 208 20.64 -6.61 -9.96
N GLN A 209 20.97 -7.21 -8.81
CA GLN A 209 20.11 -7.12 -7.63
C GLN A 209 20.19 -5.73 -7.01
N ALA A 210 19.11 -5.30 -6.37
CA ALA A 210 19.07 -4.09 -5.56
C ALA A 210 20.09 -4.18 -4.42
N GLU A 211 21.00 -3.20 -4.35
CA GLU A 211 21.99 -3.12 -3.27
C GLU A 211 21.40 -2.46 -2.01
N ALA A 212 20.43 -1.56 -2.19
CA ALA A 212 19.73 -0.86 -1.13
C ALA A 212 18.27 -0.60 -1.53
N ILE A 213 17.39 -0.50 -0.53
CA ILE A 213 16.03 -0.01 -0.75
C ILE A 213 16.09 1.51 -1.01
N PRO A 214 15.42 2.05 -2.04
CA PRO A 214 15.45 3.48 -2.33
C PRO A 214 14.97 4.30 -1.12
N PRO A 215 15.61 5.45 -0.84
CA PRO A 215 15.10 6.36 0.19
C PRO A 215 13.73 6.89 -0.24
N VAL A 216 12.86 7.15 0.75
CA VAL A 216 11.56 7.78 0.48
C VAL A 216 11.83 9.16 -0.11
N GLN A 217 11.41 9.40 -1.35
CA GLN A 217 11.48 10.73 -1.94
C GLN A 217 10.56 11.67 -1.15
N SER A 218 11.13 12.69 -0.50
CA SER A 218 10.36 13.73 0.18
C SER A 218 9.35 14.32 -0.80
N ALA A 219 8.06 14.25 -0.48
CA ALA A 219 7.00 14.79 -1.31
C ALA A 219 7.31 16.25 -1.65
N LYS A 220 7.69 16.53 -2.91
CA LYS A 220 7.59 17.89 -3.43
C LYS A 220 6.11 18.24 -3.33
N LYS A 221 5.77 19.15 -2.40
CA LYS A 221 4.45 19.78 -2.31
C LYS A 221 4.01 20.13 -3.75
N PRO A 222 2.77 19.82 -4.15
CA PRO A 222 2.27 20.25 -5.45
C PRO A 222 2.52 21.76 -5.55
N SER A 223 3.33 22.17 -6.52
CA SER A 223 3.55 23.58 -6.81
C SER A 223 2.19 24.16 -7.19
N GLN A 224 1.58 24.94 -6.29
CA GLN A 224 0.51 25.84 -6.66
C GLN A 224 1.02 26.73 -7.81
N PRO A 225 0.22 26.96 -8.86
CA PRO A 225 0.56 27.93 -9.88
C PRO A 225 0.79 29.28 -9.19
N LYS A 226 2.03 29.77 -9.23
CA LYS A 226 2.32 31.16 -8.86
C LYS A 226 1.58 32.05 -9.85
N GLU A 227 0.50 32.69 -9.39
CA GLU A 227 -0.04 33.87 -10.05
C GLU A 227 1.07 34.94 -10.10
N SER A 228 1.62 35.14 -11.29
CA SER A 228 2.48 36.28 -11.60
C SER A 228 1.60 37.53 -11.72
N LYS A 229 1.52 38.30 -10.62
CA LYS A 229 1.08 39.70 -10.66
C LYS A 229 2.11 40.52 -11.45
N ALA A 230 1.90 40.69 -12.75
CA ALA A 230 2.55 41.73 -13.54
C ALA A 230 1.74 43.03 -13.41
N LYS A 231 2.28 44.00 -12.67
CA LYS A 231 1.86 45.41 -12.72
C LYS A 231 2.67 46.10 -13.83
N ALA A 232 2.02 46.58 -14.88
CA ALA A 232 2.53 47.68 -15.69
C ALA A 232 1.34 48.53 -16.16
N LYS A 233 1.50 49.84 -15.96
CA LYS A 233 0.50 50.91 -16.05
C LYS A 233 0.28 51.41 -17.49
N ASP A 234 -0.86 52.08 -17.64
CA ASP A 234 -1.24 53.15 -18.58
C ASP A 234 -1.68 52.78 -20.02
N GLU A 235 -3.00 52.49 -20.12
CA GLU A 235 -4.08 53.21 -20.86
C GLU A 235 -3.81 53.93 -22.23
N PRO A 236 -4.85 54.23 -23.05
CA PRO A 236 -6.26 53.76 -23.08
C PRO A 236 -6.92 53.54 -24.49
N LYS A 237 -7.98 52.71 -24.46
CA LYS A 237 -9.29 52.77 -25.18
C LYS A 237 -9.38 52.86 -26.72
N LYS A 238 -10.06 51.86 -27.31
CA LYS A 238 -11.31 52.03 -28.09
C LYS A 238 -12.05 50.69 -28.37
N GLU A 239 -13.33 50.67 -27.95
CA GLU A 239 -14.58 50.07 -28.50
C GLU A 239 -14.50 48.76 -29.33
N ALA A 240 -15.00 47.61 -28.88
CA ALA A 240 -16.41 47.16 -28.70
C ALA A 240 -17.13 46.75 -30.00
N ASN A 241 -17.36 45.43 -30.18
CA ASN A 241 -18.60 44.90 -30.76
C ASN A 241 -18.82 43.41 -30.41
N LYS A 242 -20.02 43.11 -29.89
CA LYS A 242 -20.54 41.78 -29.51
C LYS A 242 -21.20 41.10 -30.71
N VAL A 243 -21.12 39.76 -30.79
CA VAL A 243 -22.08 38.90 -31.51
C VAL A 243 -22.41 37.68 -30.63
N PRO A 244 -23.67 37.19 -30.55
CA PRO A 244 -24.18 36.32 -29.48
C PRO A 244 -24.26 34.81 -29.82
N GLU A 245 -24.51 34.02 -28.76
CA GLU A 245 -24.59 32.55 -28.65
C GLU A 245 -25.59 31.80 -29.57
N LYS A 246 -25.27 30.53 -29.85
CA LYS A 246 -26.24 29.44 -30.07
C LYS A 246 -25.81 28.20 -29.24
N PRO A 247 -26.75 27.41 -28.68
CA PRO A 247 -26.54 26.59 -27.49
C PRO A 247 -25.90 25.23 -27.79
N LYS A 248 -25.02 24.77 -26.89
CA LYS A 248 -24.62 23.36 -26.78
C LYS A 248 -25.42 22.70 -25.66
N GLU A 249 -25.98 21.54 -25.95
CA GLU A 249 -26.45 20.59 -24.94
C GLU A 249 -25.27 20.19 -24.05
N GLU A 250 -25.29 20.61 -22.79
CA GLU A 250 -24.39 20.13 -21.74
C GLU A 250 -25.07 18.97 -21.00
N ALA A 251 -24.48 17.79 -21.10
CA ALA A 251 -24.69 16.74 -20.12
C ALA A 251 -23.97 17.18 -18.83
N GLU A 252 -24.74 17.35 -17.75
CA GLU A 252 -24.23 17.70 -16.42
C GLU A 252 -23.23 16.64 -15.92
N GLU A 253 -21.94 16.98 -15.89
CA GLU A 253 -20.97 16.36 -14.98
C GLU A 253 -21.24 16.91 -13.58
N GLU A 254 -21.86 16.09 -12.72
CA GLU A 254 -22.07 16.39 -11.30
C GLU A 254 -20.70 16.56 -10.61
N ALA A 255 -20.35 17.79 -10.24
CA ALA A 255 -19.19 18.08 -9.41
C ALA A 255 -19.26 17.28 -8.08
N PRO A 256 -18.15 16.75 -7.56
CA PRO A 256 -18.18 15.91 -6.36
C PRO A 256 -18.68 16.72 -5.16
N LYS A 257 -19.85 16.32 -4.61
CA LYS A 257 -20.46 16.91 -3.41
C LYS A 257 -19.42 16.96 -2.25
N PRO A 258 -19.37 18.06 -1.47
CA PRO A 258 -18.49 18.17 -0.31
C PRO A 258 -18.75 17.01 0.65
N LYS A 259 -17.70 16.29 1.09
CA LYS A 259 -17.85 15.23 2.10
C LYS A 259 -18.50 15.82 3.37
N PRO A 260 -19.52 15.17 3.95
CA PRO A 260 -20.15 15.64 5.18
C PRO A 260 -19.11 15.80 6.30
N LYS A 261 -19.18 16.91 7.05
CA LYS A 261 -18.31 17.16 8.20
C LYS A 261 -18.54 16.08 9.27
N ASN A 262 -17.46 15.62 9.92
CA ASN A 262 -17.58 14.62 10.98
C ASN A 262 -18.35 15.23 12.18
N PRO A 263 -19.31 14.53 12.81
CA PRO A 263 -20.07 15.04 13.95
C PRO A 263 -19.20 15.56 15.10
N LEU A 264 -18.00 15.00 15.31
CA LEU A 264 -17.07 15.46 16.35
C LEU A 264 -16.46 16.83 16.06
N ASP A 265 -16.41 17.26 14.79
CA ASP A 265 -15.99 18.62 14.42
C ASP A 265 -17.04 19.68 14.78
N LEU A 266 -18.26 19.27 15.17
CA LEU A 266 -19.36 20.16 15.57
C LEU A 266 -19.48 20.34 17.09
N LEU A 267 -18.67 19.62 17.88
CA LEU A 267 -18.66 19.74 19.34
C LEU A 267 -18.09 21.11 19.78
N PRO A 268 -18.54 21.67 20.92
CA PRO A 268 -18.01 22.94 21.45
C PRO A 268 -16.49 22.90 21.58
N PRO A 269 -15.74 23.96 21.20
CA PRO A 269 -14.28 23.97 21.28
C PRO A 269 -13.77 23.54 22.66
N SER A 270 -12.74 22.69 22.67
CA SER A 270 -12.05 22.29 23.89
C SER A 270 -10.77 23.12 24.04
N PRO A 271 -10.39 23.55 25.26
CA PRO A 271 -9.05 24.10 25.52
C PRO A 271 -7.93 23.11 25.21
N MET A 272 -8.22 21.80 25.29
CA MET A 272 -7.26 20.76 24.96
C MET A 272 -7.07 20.66 23.43
N ILE A 273 -5.84 20.91 22.96
CA ILE A 273 -5.45 20.64 21.58
C ILE A 273 -4.80 19.26 21.51
N LEU A 274 -5.53 18.27 20.97
CA LEU A 274 -5.07 16.88 20.92
C LEU A 274 -3.72 16.70 20.20
N ASP A 275 -3.46 17.47 19.15
CA ASP A 275 -2.18 17.43 18.43
C ASP A 275 -1.00 17.94 19.29
N GLU A 276 -1.25 18.92 20.17
CA GLU A 276 -0.24 19.39 21.13
C GLU A 276 0.05 18.32 22.19
N TRP A 277 -0.99 17.66 22.71
CA TRP A 277 -0.82 16.50 23.59
C TRP A 277 0.03 15.41 22.92
N LYS A 278 -0.35 14.99 21.70
CA LYS A 278 0.38 13.95 20.95
C LYS A 278 1.82 14.34 20.67
N ARG A 279 2.08 15.63 20.41
CA ARG A 279 3.42 16.18 20.22
C ARG A 279 4.22 16.17 21.52
N LEU A 280 3.62 16.59 22.64
CA LEU A 280 4.25 16.52 23.96
C LEU A 280 4.63 15.08 24.29
N TYR A 281 3.67 14.16 24.25
CA TYR A 281 3.88 12.74 24.47
C TYR A 281 5.02 12.17 23.62
N SER A 282 5.05 12.49 22.32
CA SER A 282 6.07 11.99 21.40
C SER A 282 7.49 12.52 21.68
N ASN A 283 7.58 13.73 22.21
CA ASN A 283 8.84 14.42 22.46
C ASN A 283 9.41 14.10 23.86
N THR A 284 8.59 13.66 24.80
CA THR A 284 9.04 13.21 26.11
C THR A 284 9.84 11.91 25.97
N LYS A 285 11.12 11.92 26.37
CA LYS A 285 12.02 10.77 26.33
C LYS A 285 12.45 10.26 27.71
N THR A 286 12.42 11.15 28.70
CA THR A 286 12.78 10.90 30.10
C THR A 286 11.83 11.70 30.99
N ASN A 287 11.78 11.39 32.30
CA ASN A 287 10.94 12.09 33.28
C ASN A 287 9.46 12.16 32.83
N PHE A 288 8.94 11.00 32.43
CA PHE A 288 7.63 10.90 31.79
C PHE A 288 6.53 11.46 32.69
N ARG A 289 6.65 11.24 33.99
CA ARG A 289 5.72 11.73 35.01
C ARG A 289 5.75 13.26 35.14
N GLU A 290 6.92 13.87 35.22
CA GLU A 290 7.05 15.32 35.38
C GLU A 290 6.75 16.11 34.11
N VAL A 291 6.87 15.49 32.93
CA VAL A 291 6.72 16.16 31.63
C VAL A 291 5.42 15.76 30.94
N ALA A 292 5.29 14.50 30.52
CA ALA A 292 4.13 14.06 29.74
C ALA A 292 2.88 13.93 30.61
N ILE A 293 2.94 13.27 31.76
CA ILE A 293 1.77 13.08 32.62
C ILE A 293 1.30 14.42 33.19
N LYS A 294 2.22 15.23 33.72
CA LYS A 294 1.87 16.58 34.18
C LYS A 294 1.24 17.40 33.06
N GLY A 295 1.87 17.45 31.88
CA GLY A 295 1.35 18.20 30.75
C GLY A 295 0.01 17.65 30.22
N PHE A 296 -0.22 16.34 30.31
CA PHE A 296 -1.52 15.74 30.01
C PHE A 296 -2.60 16.33 30.92
N TRP A 297 -2.41 16.28 32.24
CA TRP A 297 -3.39 16.77 33.20
C TRP A 297 -3.54 18.30 33.17
N ASP A 298 -2.49 19.05 32.84
CA ASP A 298 -2.56 20.49 32.63
C ASP A 298 -3.39 20.85 31.38
N MET A 299 -3.40 19.99 30.35
CA MET A 299 -4.17 20.17 29.11
C MET A 299 -5.56 19.54 29.16
N TYR A 300 -5.77 18.53 30.00
CA TYR A 300 -6.94 17.66 29.95
C TYR A 300 -8.22 18.45 30.26
N ASP A 301 -9.15 18.41 29.31
CA ASP A 301 -10.46 19.03 29.43
C ASP A 301 -11.54 17.94 29.56
N PRO A 302 -12.10 17.73 30.76
CA PRO A 302 -13.11 16.70 30.99
C PRO A 302 -14.47 17.01 30.33
N GLU A 303 -14.73 18.24 29.89
CA GLU A 303 -15.95 18.57 29.13
C GLU A 303 -15.76 18.27 27.63
N GLY A 304 -14.55 18.48 27.12
CA GLY A 304 -14.18 18.23 25.73
C GLY A 304 -13.79 16.79 25.43
N TYR A 305 -13.26 16.05 26.40
CA TYR A 305 -12.72 14.71 26.18
C TYR A 305 -13.17 13.74 27.27
N SER A 306 -13.22 12.45 26.91
CA SER A 306 -13.48 11.37 27.85
C SER A 306 -12.38 10.33 27.79
N LEU A 307 -12.00 9.82 28.97
CA LEU A 307 -11.06 8.73 29.15
C LEU A 307 -11.82 7.42 29.36
N TRP A 308 -11.32 6.35 28.75
CA TRP A 308 -11.91 5.02 28.80
C TRP A 308 -10.82 3.95 28.99
N PHE A 309 -11.04 3.03 29.92
CA PHE A 309 -10.34 1.76 29.96
C PHE A 309 -10.99 0.79 28.98
N CYS A 310 -10.17 -0.02 28.31
CA CYS A 310 -10.63 -1.17 27.53
C CYS A 310 -9.88 -2.44 27.96
N ASP A 311 -10.60 -3.42 28.47
CA ASP A 311 -10.04 -4.71 28.89
C ASP A 311 -10.49 -5.80 27.91
N TYR A 312 -9.55 -6.55 27.33
CA TYR A 312 -9.89 -7.58 26.34
C TYR A 312 -10.59 -8.76 27.02
N LYS A 313 -11.77 -9.14 26.51
CA LYS A 313 -12.66 -10.13 27.15
C LYS A 313 -12.12 -11.57 27.13
N TYR A 314 -11.26 -11.90 26.16
CA TYR A 314 -10.84 -13.27 25.87
C TYR A 314 -9.35 -13.51 26.14
N ASN A 315 -8.82 -12.96 27.24
CA ASN A 315 -7.38 -13.05 27.55
C ASN A 315 -6.86 -14.50 27.60
N ASP A 316 -7.68 -15.47 28.00
CA ASP A 316 -7.32 -16.88 28.06
C ASP A 316 -6.90 -17.47 26.69
N GLU A 317 -7.35 -16.87 25.58
CA GLU A 317 -6.99 -17.30 24.21
C GLU A 317 -5.60 -16.80 23.76
N ASN A 318 -5.04 -15.82 24.46
CA ASN A 318 -3.79 -15.17 24.09
C ASN A 318 -2.58 -16.01 24.53
N THR A 319 -2.40 -17.18 23.90
CA THR A 319 -1.37 -18.16 24.31
C THR A 319 -0.02 -18.00 23.61
N VAL A 320 0.04 -17.15 22.58
CA VAL A 320 1.24 -16.97 21.76
C VAL A 320 1.51 -15.47 21.61
N SER A 321 2.67 -15.03 22.12
CA SER A 321 3.01 -13.60 22.25
C SER A 321 2.90 -12.84 20.93
N PHE A 322 3.56 -13.29 19.87
CA PHE A 322 3.54 -12.60 18.57
C PHE A 322 2.13 -12.55 17.95
N VAL A 323 1.28 -13.55 18.21
CA VAL A 323 -0.12 -13.56 17.74
C VAL A 323 -0.92 -12.50 18.48
N THR A 324 -0.76 -12.39 19.80
CA THR A 324 -1.38 -11.35 20.63
C THR A 324 -0.92 -9.95 20.19
N LEU A 325 0.38 -9.74 19.95
CA LEU A 325 0.93 -8.47 19.47
C LEU A 325 0.38 -8.07 18.09
N ASN A 326 0.19 -9.04 17.20
CA ASN A 326 -0.42 -8.83 15.88
C ASN A 326 -1.92 -8.49 16.00
N LYS A 327 -2.64 -9.14 16.93
CA LYS A 327 -4.05 -8.84 17.22
C LYS A 327 -4.23 -7.39 17.67
N VAL A 328 -3.41 -6.93 18.63
CA VAL A 328 -3.40 -5.53 19.08
C VAL A 328 -3.03 -4.58 17.93
N GLY A 329 -2.05 -4.94 17.10
CA GLY A 329 -1.68 -4.16 15.91
C GLY A 329 -2.83 -4.01 14.91
N GLY A 330 -3.58 -5.09 14.65
CA GLY A 330 -4.76 -5.07 13.78
C GLY A 330 -5.87 -4.20 14.33
N PHE A 331 -6.12 -4.24 15.65
CA PHE A 331 -7.08 -3.35 16.30
C PHE A 331 -6.70 -1.87 16.11
N LEU A 332 -5.45 -1.51 16.37
CA LEU A 332 -4.98 -0.13 16.18
C LEU A 332 -5.06 0.36 14.73
N GLN A 333 -4.89 -0.53 13.74
CA GLN A 333 -5.08 -0.20 12.33
C GLN A 333 -6.55 0.10 12.00
N ARG A 334 -7.49 -0.65 12.56
CA ARG A 334 -8.93 -0.38 12.37
C ARG A 334 -9.38 0.90 13.08
N MET A 335 -8.72 1.26 14.18
CA MET A 335 -8.93 2.54 14.87
C MET A 335 -8.44 3.77 14.09
N ASP A 336 -7.75 3.62 12.94
CA ASP A 336 -7.16 4.73 12.17
C ASP A 336 -8.18 5.81 11.74
N LEU A 337 -9.44 5.42 11.54
CA LEU A 337 -10.57 6.32 11.30
C LEU A 337 -10.79 7.34 12.44
N ALA A 338 -10.37 7.01 13.66
CA ALA A 338 -10.43 7.88 14.84
C ALA A 338 -9.16 8.71 15.05
N ARG A 339 -8.12 8.60 14.21
CA ARG A 339 -6.79 9.20 14.48
C ARG A 339 -6.86 10.69 14.78
N LYS A 340 -7.70 11.44 14.09
CA LYS A 340 -7.87 12.89 14.33
C LYS A 340 -8.53 13.21 15.69
N TYR A 341 -9.27 12.27 16.27
CA TYR A 341 -10.16 12.51 17.42
C TYR A 341 -9.81 11.70 18.66
N ALA A 342 -8.77 10.87 18.59
CA ALA A 342 -8.41 9.96 19.68
C ALA A 342 -6.90 9.88 19.92
N PHE A 343 -6.55 9.50 21.14
CA PHE A 343 -5.24 9.01 21.56
C PHE A 343 -5.45 7.72 22.34
N GLY A 344 -4.57 6.73 22.16
CA GLY A 344 -4.73 5.43 22.80
C GLY A 344 -3.41 4.81 23.22
N LYS A 345 -3.46 3.98 24.27
CA LYS A 345 -2.38 3.11 24.74
C LYS A 345 -2.93 1.71 24.88
N MET A 346 -2.24 0.72 24.31
CA MET A 346 -2.57 -0.69 24.43
C MET A 346 -1.37 -1.41 25.02
N LEU A 347 -1.55 -2.05 26.16
CA LEU A 347 -0.54 -2.81 26.88
C LEU A 347 -0.81 -4.30 26.69
N VAL A 348 0.25 -5.06 26.41
CA VAL A 348 0.24 -6.51 26.45
C VAL A 348 1.05 -6.93 27.67
N ILE A 349 0.38 -7.57 28.62
CA ILE A 349 0.86 -7.81 29.97
C ILE A 349 1.05 -9.33 30.18
N GLY A 350 2.12 -9.70 30.84
CA GLY A 350 2.49 -11.09 31.16
C GLY A 350 3.81 -11.51 30.52
N SER A 351 4.65 -12.21 31.29
CA SER A 351 5.88 -12.85 30.81
C SER A 351 5.65 -14.27 30.28
N VAL A 352 4.52 -14.87 30.65
CA VAL A 352 4.07 -16.20 30.20
C VAL A 352 2.59 -16.15 29.81
N PRO A 353 2.13 -17.05 28.92
CA PRO A 353 0.72 -17.20 28.61
C PRO A 353 -0.15 -17.50 29.83
N PRO A 354 -1.43 -17.10 29.83
CA PRO A 354 -2.09 -16.24 28.83
C PRO A 354 -1.69 -14.77 28.97
N PHE A 355 -1.48 -14.08 27.83
CA PHE A 355 -1.14 -12.64 27.82
C PHE A 355 -2.40 -11.79 27.94
N LYS A 356 -2.41 -10.85 28.90
CA LYS A 356 -3.53 -9.92 29.10
C LYS A 356 -3.38 -8.72 28.18
N VAL A 357 -4.48 -8.29 27.57
CA VAL A 357 -4.53 -7.07 26.75
C VAL A 357 -5.41 -6.05 27.44
N LYS A 358 -4.83 -4.90 27.78
CA LYS A 358 -5.52 -3.77 28.41
C LYS A 358 -5.21 -2.48 27.66
N GLY A 359 -6.09 -1.51 27.70
CA GLY A 359 -5.86 -0.24 27.02
C GLY A 359 -6.54 0.95 27.67
N LEU A 360 -6.03 2.12 27.33
CA LEU A 360 -6.49 3.43 27.74
C LEU A 360 -6.74 4.25 26.48
N TRP A 361 -7.93 4.82 26.38
CA TRP A 361 -8.32 5.65 25.24
C TRP A 361 -8.86 7.00 25.71
N LEU A 362 -8.34 8.04 25.07
CA LEU A 362 -8.85 9.41 25.14
C LEU A 362 -9.62 9.67 23.84
N PHE A 363 -10.92 9.96 23.95
CA PHE A 363 -11.77 10.31 22.82
C PHE A 363 -12.27 11.74 22.94
N ARG A 364 -12.38 12.43 21.80
CA ARG A 364 -13.09 13.70 21.70
C ARG A 364 -14.59 13.49 21.93
N GLY A 365 -15.16 14.21 22.89
CA GLY A 365 -16.56 14.09 23.32
C GLY A 365 -16.71 13.25 24.58
N GLN A 366 -17.96 13.09 25.03
CA GLN A 366 -18.29 12.43 26.30
C GLN A 366 -18.53 10.91 26.20
N GLU A 367 -18.60 10.40 24.97
CA GLU A 367 -18.86 9.00 24.64
C GLU A 367 -17.81 8.50 23.65
N ILE A 368 -17.67 7.17 23.55
CA ILE A 368 -16.90 6.55 22.48
C ILE A 368 -17.55 6.93 21.14
N PRO A 369 -16.82 7.48 20.16
CA PRO A 369 -17.44 7.97 18.94
C PRO A 369 -18.19 6.87 18.19
N LYS A 370 -19.46 7.14 17.85
CA LYS A 370 -20.33 6.14 17.21
C LYS A 370 -19.74 5.50 15.95
N PHE A 371 -19.09 6.29 15.09
CA PHE A 371 -18.45 5.77 13.88
C PHE A 371 -17.29 4.81 14.16
N VAL A 372 -16.69 4.87 15.35
CA VAL A 372 -15.68 3.89 15.78
C VAL A 372 -16.36 2.57 16.14
N ILE A 373 -17.46 2.63 16.88
CA ILE A 373 -18.25 1.46 17.24
C ILE A 373 -18.80 0.77 15.98
N ASP A 374 -19.32 1.55 15.04
CA ASP A 374 -19.96 1.03 13.82
C ASP A 374 -18.95 0.37 12.85
N GLU A 375 -17.72 0.92 12.74
CA GLU A 375 -16.73 0.48 11.74
C GLU A 375 -15.66 -0.47 12.30
N CYS A 376 -15.42 -0.46 13.62
CA CYS A 376 -14.42 -1.31 14.26
C CYS A 376 -15.09 -2.45 15.04
N TYR A 377 -15.34 -3.58 14.37
CA TYR A 377 -15.99 -4.75 14.98
C TYR A 377 -15.26 -5.27 16.24
N ASP A 378 -13.95 -5.05 16.36
CA ASP A 378 -13.18 -5.42 17.55
C ASP A 378 -13.62 -4.69 18.82
N MET A 379 -14.32 -3.55 18.72
CA MET A 379 -14.77 -2.79 19.88
C MET A 379 -15.61 -3.68 20.83
N GLU A 380 -16.37 -4.63 20.28
CA GLU A 380 -17.18 -5.58 21.03
C GLU A 380 -16.35 -6.64 21.79
N LEU A 381 -15.08 -6.85 21.40
CA LEU A 381 -14.16 -7.80 22.04
C LEU A 381 -13.54 -7.24 23.32
N TYR A 382 -13.76 -5.95 23.61
CA TYR A 382 -13.29 -5.29 24.82
C TYR A 382 -14.47 -4.89 25.70
N GLU A 383 -14.25 -4.96 27.01
CA GLU A 383 -15.11 -4.30 27.99
C GLU A 383 -14.62 -2.86 28.15
N TRP A 384 -15.52 -1.89 28.00
CA TRP A 384 -15.20 -0.47 28.05
C TRP A 384 -15.76 0.16 29.31
N THR A 385 -14.90 0.82 30.08
CA THR A 385 -15.29 1.51 31.31
C THR A 385 -14.81 2.95 31.26
N LYS A 386 -15.72 3.91 31.40
CA LYS A 386 -15.35 5.33 31.47
C LYS A 386 -14.56 5.57 32.75
N VAL A 387 -13.43 6.27 32.64
CA VAL A 387 -12.56 6.58 33.78
C VAL A 387 -13.25 7.61 34.68
N ASP A 388 -13.33 7.30 35.97
CA ASP A 388 -13.69 8.27 36.99
C ASP A 388 -12.44 9.06 37.42
N ILE A 389 -12.36 10.32 36.98
CA ILE A 389 -11.23 11.21 37.30
C ILE A 389 -11.22 11.70 38.75
N SER A 390 -12.31 11.49 39.50
CA SER A 390 -12.37 11.77 40.93
C SER A 390 -11.83 10.63 41.80
N ASP A 391 -11.67 9.44 41.21
CA ASP A 391 -11.04 8.29 41.82
C ASP A 391 -9.52 8.34 41.59
N GLU A 392 -8.77 8.66 42.65
CA GLU A 392 -7.31 8.76 42.60
C GLU A 392 -6.64 7.43 42.19
N ALA A 393 -7.25 6.27 42.47
CA ALA A 393 -6.71 4.99 42.03
C ALA A 393 -6.82 4.82 40.52
N GLN A 394 -7.95 5.24 39.93
CA GLN A 394 -8.13 5.24 38.48
C GLN A 394 -7.24 6.27 37.79
N LYS A 395 -7.09 7.45 38.39
CA LYS A 395 -6.16 8.49 37.90
C LYS A 395 -4.72 7.99 37.88
N GLU A 396 -4.29 7.28 38.92
CA GLU A 396 -2.96 6.67 38.96
C GLU A 396 -2.83 5.52 37.95
N ARG A 397 -3.88 4.73 37.72
CA ARG A 397 -3.90 3.72 36.65
C ARG A 397 -3.73 4.37 35.27
N VAL A 398 -4.39 5.51 35.01
CA VAL A 398 -4.19 6.29 33.77
C VAL A 398 -2.72 6.72 33.62
N ASN A 399 -2.12 7.26 34.68
CA ASN A 399 -0.72 7.66 34.71
C ASN A 399 0.21 6.50 34.29
N GLN A 400 0.03 5.34 34.94
CA GLN A 400 0.83 4.14 34.70
C GLN A 400 0.70 3.63 33.25
N MET A 401 -0.49 3.68 32.65
CA MET A 401 -0.70 3.27 31.26
C MET A 401 -0.11 4.25 30.24
N ILE A 402 -0.07 5.54 30.57
CA ILE A 402 0.52 6.58 29.71
C ILE A 402 2.05 6.43 29.66
N GLU A 403 2.69 6.17 30.80
CA GLU A 403 4.16 6.07 30.93
C GLU A 403 4.73 4.67 30.74
N ASP A 404 3.91 3.68 30.40
CA ASP A 404 4.32 2.27 30.26
C ASP A 404 4.98 1.73 31.54
N TYR A 405 4.39 2.06 32.69
CA TYR A 405 4.92 1.68 34.00
C TYR A 405 5.06 0.15 34.12
N GLU A 406 6.23 -0.30 34.56
CA GLU A 406 6.54 -1.72 34.75
C GLU A 406 7.05 -1.97 36.19
N PRO A 407 6.49 -2.95 36.93
CA PRO A 407 5.40 -3.86 36.55
C PRO A 407 4.03 -3.16 36.56
N PHE A 408 3.20 -3.44 35.56
CA PHE A 408 1.84 -2.92 35.48
C PHE A 408 0.89 -3.88 36.19
N GLU A 409 0.13 -3.39 37.19
CA GLU A 409 -0.77 -4.22 38.01
C GLU A 409 -0.09 -5.47 38.61
N GLY A 410 1.22 -5.40 38.88
CA GLY A 410 2.02 -6.48 39.45
C GLY A 410 2.56 -7.52 38.44
N GLU A 411 2.29 -7.34 37.14
CA GLU A 411 2.74 -8.23 36.07
C GLU A 411 3.73 -7.52 35.13
N ALA A 412 4.62 -8.31 34.51
CA ALA A 412 5.59 -7.79 33.55
C ALA A 412 4.90 -7.23 32.30
N LEU A 413 5.47 -6.18 31.71
CA LEU A 413 4.93 -5.56 30.50
C LEU A 413 5.65 -6.16 29.29
N LEU A 414 4.94 -6.93 28.47
CA LEU A 414 5.53 -7.55 27.28
C LEU A 414 5.73 -6.53 26.15
N ASP A 415 4.74 -5.67 25.91
CA ASP A 415 4.79 -4.62 24.90
C ASP A 415 3.77 -3.52 25.23
N ALA A 416 4.03 -2.31 24.74
CA ALA A 416 3.08 -1.20 24.80
C ALA A 416 3.02 -0.45 23.48
N LYS A 417 1.82 -0.40 22.90
CA LYS A 417 1.56 0.28 21.63
C LYS A 417 0.82 1.59 21.86
N CYS A 418 1.24 2.62 21.14
CA CYS A 418 0.62 3.95 21.20
C CYS A 418 -0.10 4.27 19.90
N PHE A 419 -1.35 4.72 20.02
CA PHE A 419 -2.18 5.26 18.97
C PHE A 419 -2.21 6.78 19.07
N LYS A 420 -1.69 7.47 18.05
CA LYS A 420 -1.61 8.94 18.01
C LYS A 420 -1.70 9.47 16.59
#